data_AF-A0A7J8SXC9-F1
#
_entry.id   AF-A0A7J8SXC9-F1
#
_cell.length_a   1.000
_cell.length_b   1.000
_cell.length_c   1.000
_cell.angle_alpha   90.00
_cell.angle_beta   90.00
_cell.angle_gamma   90.00
#
_symmetry.space_group_name_H-M   'P 1'
#
loop_
_entity.id
_entity.type
_entity.pdbx_description
1 polymer ?
#
loop_
_entity_poly.entity_id
_entity_poly.type
_entity_poly.pdbx_seq_one_letter_code
_entity_poly.pdbx_strand_id
1 'polypeptide(L)'
;WNHVSSYVGLPDELHDIRLLLDQRLEAEFEWTPYFDPAIQESILSKFLVNPNIWHVNMPLVVYATVEIHESDRVLGQFGFRQSILPEPQDIEILHHIDLRRSTDEHWLTFHAQYINIWGNKYEFLPTCEAIIALELAYNSKYMPWFRVHRSHIC
;
A
#
# COMPACT_ATOMS: atom_id res chain seq x y z
N TRP A 1 12.65 13.08 -20.94
CA TRP A 1 12.66 11.83 -21.72
C TRP A 1 11.23 11.54 -22.11
N ASN A 2 10.85 11.95 -23.32
CA ASN A 2 9.47 11.94 -23.81
C ASN A 2 9.27 10.73 -24.72
N HIS A 3 8.63 9.70 -24.17
CA HIS A 3 7.74 8.83 -24.91
C HIS A 3 6.72 8.31 -23.90
N VAL A 4 5.60 9.01 -23.75
CA VAL A 4 4.45 8.49 -23.02
C VAL A 4 3.81 7.47 -23.96
N SER A 5 4.12 6.19 -23.79
CA SER A 5 3.37 5.12 -24.45
C SER A 5 1.93 5.19 -23.94
N SER A 6 1.00 5.65 -24.76
CA SER A 6 -0.43 5.51 -24.49
C SER A 6 -0.83 4.06 -24.78
N TYR A 7 -1.38 3.34 -23.80
CA TYR A 7 -1.91 2.00 -24.09
C TYR A 7 -3.27 2.15 -24.79
N VAL A 8 -3.44 1.48 -25.92
CA VAL A 8 -4.70 1.47 -26.69
C VAL A 8 -5.06 0.02 -26.98
N GLY A 9 -5.85 -0.59 -26.10
CA GLY A 9 -6.25 -2.00 -26.21
C GLY A 9 -6.97 -2.53 -24.97
N LEU A 10 -7.38 -3.80 -25.00
CA LEU A 10 -7.73 -4.57 -23.81
C LEU A 10 -6.42 -5.06 -23.17
N PRO A 11 -6.19 -4.89 -21.86
CA PRO A 11 -4.95 -5.29 -21.23
C PRO A 11 -4.86 -6.81 -21.12
N ASP A 12 -3.81 -7.40 -21.70
CA ASP A 12 -3.56 -8.84 -21.64
C ASP A 12 -2.50 -9.18 -20.58
N GLU A 13 -1.66 -8.22 -20.19
CA GLU A 13 -0.61 -8.38 -19.17
C GLU A 13 -0.67 -7.34 -18.05
N LEU A 14 -0.08 -7.68 -16.89
CA LEU A 14 -0.05 -6.81 -15.70
C LEU A 14 0.56 -5.42 -15.97
N HIS A 15 1.55 -5.35 -16.87
CA HIS A 15 2.18 -4.09 -17.25
C HIS A 15 1.19 -3.15 -17.96
N ASP A 16 0.32 -3.68 -18.82
CA ASP A 16 -0.69 -2.92 -19.54
C ASP A 16 -1.79 -2.41 -18.60
N ILE A 17 -2.17 -3.24 -17.62
CA ILE A 17 -3.11 -2.86 -16.56
C ILE A 17 -2.55 -1.67 -15.77
N ARG A 18 -1.27 -1.73 -15.36
CA ARG A 18 -0.61 -0.63 -14.64
C ARG A 18 -0.57 0.65 -15.47
N LEU A 19 -0.15 0.54 -16.72
CA LEU A 19 -0.06 1.70 -17.62
C LEU A 19 -1.44 2.33 -17.87
N LEU A 20 -2.49 1.51 -18.00
CA LEU A 20 -3.86 1.99 -18.09
C LEU A 20 -4.28 2.74 -16.82
N LEU A 21 -4.06 2.16 -15.64
CA LEU A 21 -4.39 2.81 -14.35
C LEU A 21 -3.65 4.14 -14.16
N ASP A 22 -2.38 4.20 -14.57
CA ASP A 22 -1.57 5.43 -14.50
C ASP A 22 -2.10 6.54 -15.41
N GLN A 23 -2.73 6.16 -16.53
CA GLN A 23 -3.30 7.07 -17.53
C GLN A 23 -4.72 7.54 -17.22
N ARG A 24 -5.41 6.89 -16.28
CA ARG A 24 -6.78 7.24 -15.90
C ARG A 24 -6.83 8.57 -15.15
N LEU A 25 -7.87 9.34 -15.45
CA LEU A 25 -8.17 10.57 -14.72
C LEU A 25 -8.84 10.23 -13.39
N GLU A 26 -8.67 11.10 -12.38
CA GLU A 26 -9.29 10.92 -11.05
C GLU A 26 -10.82 10.76 -11.14
N ALA A 27 -11.47 11.49 -12.04
CA ALA A 27 -12.91 11.40 -12.28
C ALA A 27 -13.36 10.05 -12.90
N GLU A 28 -12.41 9.27 -13.42
CA GLU A 28 -12.65 7.92 -13.95
C GLU A 28 -12.44 6.83 -12.89
N PHE A 29 -12.00 7.20 -11.67
CA PHE A 29 -11.85 6.28 -10.55
C PHE A 29 -13.00 6.41 -9.56
N GLU A 30 -13.71 5.31 -9.36
CA GLU A 30 -14.60 5.13 -8.22
C GLU A 30 -13.83 4.47 -7.07
N TRP A 31 -13.55 5.25 -6.03
CA TRP A 31 -12.92 4.75 -4.81
C TRP A 31 -13.92 3.91 -4.00
N THR A 32 -14.07 2.65 -4.39
CA THR A 32 -14.94 1.69 -3.71
C THR A 32 -14.17 0.98 -2.60
N PRO A 33 -14.68 0.95 -1.35
CA PRO A 33 -14.05 0.19 -0.28
C PRO A 33 -13.99 -1.31 -0.61
N TYR A 34 -12.94 -2.00 -0.18
CA TYR A 34 -12.77 -3.46 -0.31
C TYR A 34 -13.84 -4.28 0.43
N PHE A 35 -14.70 -3.62 1.21
CA PHE A 35 -15.88 -4.23 1.83
C PHE A 35 -17.04 -4.45 0.87
N ASP A 36 -16.94 -4.03 -0.39
CA ASP A 36 -17.91 -4.39 -1.43
C ASP A 36 -18.04 -5.93 -1.52
N PRO A 37 -19.26 -6.48 -1.46
CA PRO A 37 -19.47 -7.92 -1.51
C PRO A 37 -18.85 -8.61 -2.73
N ALA A 38 -18.86 -7.98 -3.91
CA ALA A 38 -18.27 -8.53 -5.12
C ALA A 38 -16.74 -8.61 -5.03
N ILE A 39 -16.10 -7.67 -4.33
CA ILE A 39 -14.67 -7.72 -4.03
C ILE A 39 -14.37 -8.82 -3.01
N GLN A 40 -15.17 -8.90 -1.94
CA GLN A 40 -14.99 -9.91 -0.89
C GLN A 40 -15.09 -11.35 -1.43
N GLU A 41 -15.96 -11.61 -2.41
CA GLU A 41 -16.06 -12.91 -3.09
C GLU A 41 -14.77 -13.32 -3.81
N SER A 42 -13.94 -12.35 -4.21
CA SER A 42 -12.65 -12.59 -4.86
C SER A 42 -11.50 -12.87 -3.87
N ILE A 43 -11.71 -12.64 -2.57
CA ILE A 43 -10.70 -12.81 -1.52
C ILE A 43 -10.85 -14.19 -0.88
N LEU A 44 -9.74 -14.95 -0.79
CA LEU A 44 -9.76 -16.26 -0.12
C LEU A 44 -10.16 -16.10 1.36
N SER A 45 -11.11 -16.93 1.82
CA SER A 45 -11.67 -16.87 3.17
C SER A 45 -10.63 -16.91 4.30
N LYS A 46 -9.49 -17.59 4.09
CA LYS A 46 -8.37 -17.60 5.05
C LYS A 46 -7.80 -16.21 5.36
N PHE A 47 -7.88 -15.27 4.41
CA PHE A 47 -7.42 -13.90 4.60
C PHE A 47 -8.47 -13.02 5.29
N LEU A 48 -9.74 -13.43 5.31
CA LEU A 48 -10.83 -12.75 5.99
C LEU A 48 -10.88 -13.05 7.50
N VAL A 49 -10.14 -14.05 7.98
CA VAL A 49 -10.15 -14.49 9.39
C VAL A 49 -9.63 -13.42 10.34
N ASN A 50 -8.69 -12.58 9.87
CA ASN A 50 -8.11 -11.50 10.67
C ASN A 50 -7.92 -10.24 9.81
N PRO A 51 -8.99 -9.47 9.56
CA PRO A 51 -8.92 -8.28 8.69
C PRO A 51 -8.01 -7.19 9.28
N ASN A 52 -7.73 -7.20 10.59
CA ASN A 52 -6.81 -6.25 11.20
C ASN A 52 -5.40 -6.35 10.58
N ILE A 53 -4.99 -7.52 10.09
CA ILE A 53 -3.67 -7.69 9.47
C ILE A 53 -3.52 -6.86 8.18
N TRP A 54 -4.63 -6.49 7.53
CA TRP A 54 -4.63 -5.71 6.30
C TRP A 54 -4.34 -4.23 6.52
N HIS A 55 -4.50 -3.77 7.76
CA HIS A 55 -4.33 -2.37 8.10
C HIS A 55 -2.96 -2.10 8.74
N VAL A 56 -2.15 -3.12 9.00
CA VAL A 56 -0.94 -2.95 9.80
C VAL A 56 0.15 -2.25 9.00
N ASN A 57 0.69 -1.16 9.57
CA ASN A 57 1.90 -0.53 9.05
C ASN A 57 3.13 -1.36 9.45
N MET A 58 3.65 -2.19 8.54
CA MET A 58 4.76 -3.08 8.87
C MET A 58 5.71 -3.35 7.70
N PRO A 59 6.99 -3.66 7.97
CA PRO A 59 7.89 -4.19 6.97
C PRO A 59 7.45 -5.58 6.51
N LEU A 60 7.23 -5.75 5.21
CA LEU A 60 7.23 -7.03 4.53
C LEU A 60 8.69 -7.46 4.34
N VAL A 61 9.10 -8.50 5.08
CA VAL A 61 10.46 -9.05 5.00
C VAL A 61 10.44 -10.29 4.11
N VAL A 62 11.07 -10.20 2.94
CA VAL A 62 11.23 -11.32 2.00
C VAL A 62 12.71 -11.55 1.75
N TYR A 63 13.31 -12.43 2.56
CA TYR A 63 14.72 -12.81 2.50
C TYR A 63 15.68 -11.60 2.54
N ALA A 64 16.12 -11.13 1.39
CA ALA A 64 17.08 -10.05 1.22
C ALA A 64 16.45 -8.66 1.16
N THR A 65 15.12 -8.59 1.04
CA THR A 65 14.42 -7.34 0.77
C THR A 65 13.42 -7.03 1.87
N VAL A 66 13.39 -5.77 2.26
CA VAL A 66 12.38 -5.20 3.15
C VAL A 66 11.61 -4.16 2.36
N GLU A 67 10.30 -4.33 2.32
CA GLU A 67 9.36 -3.37 1.73
C GLU A 67 8.44 -2.89 2.85
N ILE A 68 8.24 -1.58 3.00
CA ILE A 68 7.34 -1.08 4.05
C ILE A 68 5.93 -1.08 3.51
N HIS A 69 5.04 -1.80 4.18
CA HIS A 69 3.61 -1.73 3.93
C HIS A 69 3.02 -0.57 4.74
N GLU A 70 2.76 0.56 4.10
CA GLU A 70 2.12 1.74 4.70
C GLU A 70 0.61 1.71 4.44
N SER A 71 -0.11 0.77 5.07
CA SER A 71 -1.56 0.61 4.89
C SER A 71 -2.35 1.86 5.30
N ASP A 72 -1.79 2.66 6.19
CA ASP A 72 -2.38 3.92 6.65
C ASP A 72 -2.56 4.97 5.54
N ARG A 73 -1.83 4.86 4.42
CA ARG A 73 -1.99 5.73 3.24
C ARG A 73 -3.20 5.38 2.37
N VAL A 74 -3.79 4.20 2.58
CA VAL A 74 -4.92 3.66 1.78
C VAL A 74 -6.11 3.24 2.65
N LEU A 75 -6.24 3.80 3.86
CA LEU A 75 -7.36 3.60 4.79
C LEU A 75 -8.74 3.81 4.16
N GLY A 76 -8.84 4.73 3.18
CA GLY A 76 -10.07 4.95 2.42
C GLY A 76 -10.60 3.68 1.74
N GLN A 77 -9.70 2.82 1.22
CA GLN A 77 -10.08 1.53 0.62
C GLN A 77 -10.58 0.53 1.66
N PHE A 78 -10.20 0.70 2.92
CA PHE A 78 -10.69 -0.10 4.05
C PHE A 78 -11.89 0.57 4.75
N GLY A 79 -12.54 1.57 4.14
CA GLY A 79 -13.72 2.22 4.71
C GLY A 79 -13.42 3.11 5.93
N PHE A 80 -12.16 3.48 6.12
CA PHE A 80 -11.73 4.40 7.17
C PHE A 80 -11.38 5.77 6.60
N ARG A 81 -11.50 6.80 7.43
CA ARG A 81 -11.19 8.17 7.08
C ARG A 81 -9.70 8.29 6.77
N GLN A 82 -9.38 8.84 5.61
CA GLN A 82 -8.00 9.02 5.18
C GLN A 82 -7.42 10.33 5.74
N SER A 83 -6.37 10.21 6.54
CA SER A 83 -5.60 11.33 7.09
C SER A 83 -4.42 11.71 6.17
N ILE A 84 -3.90 12.93 6.34
CA ILE A 84 -2.64 13.34 5.72
C ILE A 84 -1.52 12.85 6.64
N LEU A 85 -0.67 12.00 6.10
CA LEU A 85 0.45 11.42 6.81
C LEU A 85 1.76 12.15 6.48
N PRO A 86 2.79 12.03 7.33
CA PRO A 86 4.14 12.45 7.01
C PRO A 86 4.66 11.82 5.71
N GLU A 87 5.77 12.35 5.20
CA GLU A 87 6.50 11.74 4.08
C GLU A 87 6.81 10.26 4.38
N PRO A 88 6.78 9.39 3.36
CA PRO A 88 7.11 7.99 3.52
C PRO A 88 8.52 7.84 4.07
N GLN A 89 8.72 6.75 4.79
CA GLN A 89 10.04 6.40 5.26
C GLN A 89 10.95 6.15 4.05
N ASP A 90 12.06 6.87 3.97
CA ASP A 90 13.08 6.62 2.95
C ASP A 90 13.72 5.26 3.20
N ILE A 91 13.30 4.28 2.39
CA ILE A 91 13.80 2.92 2.39
C ILE A 91 14.61 2.60 1.12
N GLU A 92 14.97 3.61 0.32
CA GLU A 92 15.74 3.42 -0.91
C GLU A 92 17.08 2.71 -0.61
N ILE A 93 17.68 3.04 0.54
CA ILE A 93 18.87 2.37 1.07
C ILE A 93 18.65 0.85 1.21
N LEU A 94 17.46 0.39 1.62
CA LEU A 94 17.14 -1.04 1.77
C LEU A 94 17.08 -1.76 0.42
N HIS A 95 16.64 -1.08 -0.64
CA HIS A 95 16.56 -1.66 -1.98
C HIS A 95 17.94 -1.82 -2.65
N HIS A 96 18.93 -1.05 -2.21
CA HIS A 96 20.31 -1.16 -2.70
C HIS A 96 21.12 -2.29 -2.04
N ILE A 97 20.57 -2.94 -1.00
CA ILE A 97 21.26 -3.99 -0.27
C ILE A 97 20.91 -5.35 -0.89
N ASP A 98 21.80 -5.88 -1.72
CA ASP A 98 21.68 -7.25 -2.25
C ASP A 98 22.33 -8.26 -1.30
N LEU A 99 21.52 -8.89 -0.43
CA LEU A 99 22.00 -9.94 0.48
C LEU A 99 22.22 -11.30 -0.20
N ARG A 100 22.01 -11.46 -1.52
CA ARG A 100 22.22 -12.75 -2.21
C ARG A 100 23.63 -13.33 -2.11
N ARG A 101 24.62 -12.51 -1.73
CA ARG A 101 26.02 -12.93 -1.54
C ARG A 101 26.42 -13.11 -0.07
N SER A 102 25.52 -12.82 0.86
CA SER A 102 25.77 -12.88 2.29
C SER A 102 25.13 -14.14 2.87
N THR A 103 25.91 -14.94 3.58
CA THR A 103 25.44 -16.18 4.25
C THR A 103 24.27 -15.91 5.19
N ASP A 104 23.36 -16.89 5.32
CA ASP A 104 22.05 -16.70 5.95
C ASP A 104 22.08 -16.15 7.38
N GLU A 105 23.14 -16.38 8.16
CA GLU A 105 23.25 -15.85 9.52
C GLU A 105 23.30 -14.31 9.56
N HIS A 106 23.82 -13.66 8.51
CA HIS A 106 23.91 -12.20 8.47
C HIS A 106 22.57 -11.52 8.18
N TRP A 107 21.63 -12.15 7.46
CA TRP A 107 20.34 -11.52 7.16
C TRP A 107 19.46 -11.42 8.41
N LEU A 108 19.44 -12.46 9.27
CA LEU A 108 18.66 -12.45 10.51
C LEU A 108 19.12 -11.31 11.43
N THR A 109 20.42 -11.12 11.54
CA THR A 109 20.99 -10.01 12.33
C THR A 109 20.75 -8.66 11.66
N PHE A 110 20.92 -8.56 10.35
CA PHE A 110 20.75 -7.31 9.60
C PHE A 110 19.30 -6.81 9.62
N HIS A 111 18.33 -7.71 9.46
CA HIS A 111 16.90 -7.38 9.50
C HIS A 111 16.27 -7.58 10.87
N ALA A 112 17.06 -7.79 11.94
CA ALA A 112 16.55 -8.06 13.29
C ALA A 112 15.50 -7.03 13.75
N GLN A 113 15.70 -5.75 13.44
CA GLN A 113 14.73 -4.69 13.76
C GLN A 113 13.38 -4.92 13.04
N TYR A 114 13.40 -5.26 11.75
CA TYR A 114 12.19 -5.46 10.95
C TYR A 114 11.48 -6.75 11.30
N ILE A 115 12.24 -7.80 11.61
CA ILE A 115 11.70 -9.06 12.15
C ILE A 115 11.01 -8.81 13.50
N ASN A 116 11.59 -7.98 14.36
CA ASN A 116 10.97 -7.59 15.63
C ASN A 116 9.67 -6.80 15.41
N ILE A 117 9.66 -5.84 14.47
CA ILE A 117 8.43 -5.11 14.12
C ILE A 117 7.36 -6.08 13.60
N TRP A 118 7.72 -7.02 12.72
CA TRP A 118 6.81 -8.05 12.21
C TRP A 118 6.25 -8.96 13.32
N GLY A 119 7.09 -9.34 14.29
CA GLY A 119 6.68 -10.09 15.47
C GLY A 119 5.64 -9.34 16.30
N ASN A 120 5.83 -8.03 16.45
CA ASN A 120 4.97 -7.13 17.23
C ASN A 120 3.97 -6.34 16.36
N LYS A 121 3.67 -6.82 15.15
CA LYS A 121 2.91 -6.07 14.13
C LYS A 121 1.59 -5.46 14.63
N TYR A 122 0.89 -6.11 15.56
CA TYR A 122 -0.36 -5.59 16.11
C TYR A 122 -0.21 -4.31 16.94
N GLU A 123 1.01 -3.96 17.38
CA GLU A 123 1.31 -2.67 18.02
C GLU A 123 1.36 -1.52 17.00
N PHE A 124 1.44 -1.83 15.70
CA PHE A 124 1.55 -0.88 14.59
C PHE A 124 0.25 -0.76 13.78
N LEU A 125 -0.89 -1.04 14.42
CA LEU A 125 -2.20 -0.75 13.83
C LEU A 125 -2.41 0.77 13.75
N PRO A 126 -2.79 1.31 12.59
CA PRO A 126 -3.08 2.72 12.45
C PRO A 126 -4.37 3.08 13.17
N THR A 127 -4.47 4.33 13.60
CA THR A 127 -5.72 4.88 14.13
C THR A 127 -6.75 4.92 13.01
N CYS A 128 -7.77 4.06 13.12
CA CYS A 128 -8.83 3.93 12.14
C CYS A 128 -10.09 4.66 12.62
N GLU A 129 -10.44 5.76 11.96
CA GLU A 129 -11.73 6.45 12.17
C GLU A 129 -12.74 5.97 11.13
N ALA A 130 -13.85 5.38 11.56
CA ALA A 130 -14.88 4.90 10.65
C ALA A 130 -15.55 6.06 9.88
N ILE A 131 -15.82 5.84 8.60
CA ILE A 131 -16.57 6.78 7.77
C ILE A 131 -18.08 6.58 8.03
N ILE A 132 -18.71 7.52 8.73
CA ILE A 132 -20.15 7.47 9.03
C ILE A 132 -21.00 7.97 7.83
N ALA A 133 -20.42 8.80 6.97
CA ALA A 133 -21.02 9.27 5.73
C ALA A 133 -19.93 9.45 4.67
N LEU A 134 -20.18 9.03 3.42
CA LEU A 134 -19.20 9.05 2.34
C LEU A 134 -18.67 10.47 2.03
N GLU A 135 -19.50 11.49 2.24
CA GLU A 135 -19.14 12.91 2.16
C GLU A 135 -18.12 13.38 3.21
N LEU A 136 -17.93 12.60 4.29
CA LEU A 136 -16.93 12.81 5.35
C LEU A 136 -15.73 11.86 5.23
N ALA A 137 -15.69 11.02 4.19
CA ALA A 137 -14.64 10.02 3.97
C ALA A 137 -13.25 10.65 3.84
N TYR A 138 -13.21 11.84 3.26
CA TYR A 138 -11.97 12.53 2.95
C TYR A 138 -11.84 13.80 3.78
N ASN A 139 -10.66 13.98 4.38
CA ASN A 139 -10.26 15.30 4.84
C ASN A 139 -10.21 16.23 3.61
N SER A 140 -10.83 17.41 3.69
CA SER A 140 -10.85 18.37 2.57
C SER A 140 -9.45 18.80 2.11
N LYS A 141 -8.43 18.59 2.95
CA LYS A 141 -7.02 18.83 2.63
C LYS A 141 -6.30 17.61 2.04
N TYR A 142 -6.86 16.41 2.16
CA TYR A 142 -6.21 15.17 1.71
C TYR A 142 -6.08 15.10 0.19
N MET A 143 -7.15 15.32 -0.57
CA MET A 143 -7.07 15.25 -2.04
C MET A 143 -6.07 16.25 -2.65
N PRO A 144 -6.01 17.52 -2.21
CA PRO A 144 -4.94 18.43 -2.62
C PRO A 144 -3.52 17.93 -2.28
N TRP A 145 -3.34 17.32 -1.10
CA TRP A 145 -2.06 16.74 -0.71
C TRP A 145 -1.70 15.51 -1.58
N PHE A 146 -2.64 14.58 -1.76
CA PHE A 146 -2.47 13.37 -2.58
C PHE A 146 -2.06 13.72 -4.01
N ARG A 147 -2.66 14.75 -4.61
CA ARG A 147 -2.31 15.22 -5.97
C ARG A 147 -0.85 15.65 -6.12
N VAL A 148 -0.24 16.16 -5.05
CA VAL A 148 1.17 16.58 -5.06
C VAL A 148 2.11 15.40 -4.78
N HIS A 149 1.66 14.40 -4.01
CA HIS A 149 2.53 13.33 -3.49
C HIS A 149 2.21 11.93 -4.06
N ARG A 150 1.32 11.79 -5.06
CA ARG A 150 0.89 10.48 -5.58
C ARG A 150 2.02 9.56 -6.06
N SER A 151 3.16 10.12 -6.49
CA SER A 151 4.34 9.34 -6.90
C SER A 151 5.05 8.62 -5.75
N HIS A 152 4.71 8.95 -4.51
CA HIS A 152 5.29 8.36 -3.29
C HIS A 152 4.28 7.48 -2.54
N ILE A 153 3.06 7.32 -3.07
CA ILE A 153 1.95 6.59 -2.43
C ILE A 153 1.68 5.24 -3.15
N CYS A 154 2.23 5.05 -4.35
CA CYS A 154 2.08 3.85 -5.18
C CYS A 154 3.41 3.41 -5.77
#